data_AF-A0A8S2FF38-F1
#
_entry.id   AF-A0A8S2FF38-F1
#
_cell.length_a   1.000
_cell.length_b   1.000
_cell.length_c   1.000
_cell.angle_alpha   90.00
_cell.angle_beta   90.00
_cell.angle_gamma   90.00
#
_symmetry.space_group_name_H-M   'P 1'
#
loop_
_entity.id
_entity.type
_entity.pdbx_description
1 polymer ?
#
loop_
_entity_poly.entity_id
_entity_poly.type
_entity_poly.pdbx_seq_one_letter_code
_entity_poly.pdbx_strand_id
1 'polypeptide(L)'
;MMIEDSDERIKIPNSITIYTTNRSLLLAASSEIEKDKWFNDLKFAIEKVKALDDEKQQNSSTLKSNTSSENLDHIVVDENNIIERSCIQHRANTTMHVCWHRNLSVCMNDHKYSIKNQLSGYLLRKFKNSNGWQKLWVIFTNFCLFFYKTYQDDFPLASLPLLGYSVSLPSENDGINKEYVFKLQFKNHVYFFRAESQYAFDRWREVISSATNQS
;
A
#
# COMPACT_ATOMS: atom_id res chain seq x y z
N MET A 1 21.91 -13.51 -16.56
CA MET A 1 20.74 -13.83 -15.70
C MET A 1 19.56 -14.16 -16.60
N MET A 2 18.76 -15.15 -16.21
CA MET A 2 17.59 -15.64 -16.95
C MET A 2 16.47 -15.97 -15.95
N ILE A 3 15.22 -15.83 -16.38
CA ILE A 3 14.04 -16.17 -15.58
C ILE A 3 13.15 -17.07 -16.43
N GLU A 4 12.64 -18.14 -15.83
CA GLU A 4 11.74 -19.09 -16.46
C GLU A 4 10.51 -19.29 -15.57
N ASP A 5 9.35 -19.49 -16.20
CA ASP A 5 8.19 -20.02 -15.49
C ASP A 5 8.51 -21.46 -15.07
N SER A 6 8.07 -21.85 -13.88
CA SER A 6 8.46 -23.16 -13.37
C SER A 6 7.75 -24.25 -14.16
N ASP A 7 8.56 -25.19 -14.67
CA ASP A 7 8.11 -26.36 -15.42
C ASP A 7 7.11 -27.19 -14.57
N GLU A 8 6.11 -27.81 -15.21
CA GLU A 8 5.08 -28.65 -14.57
C GLU A 8 5.66 -29.78 -13.70
N ARG A 9 6.93 -30.13 -13.94
CA ARG A 9 7.71 -31.09 -13.14
C ARG A 9 8.00 -30.61 -11.72
N ILE A 10 7.98 -29.30 -11.48
CA ILE A 10 8.15 -28.67 -10.16
C ILE A 10 6.76 -28.45 -9.56
N LYS A 11 6.39 -29.27 -8.56
CA LYS A 11 5.06 -29.28 -7.92
C LYS A 11 4.70 -28.04 -7.08
N ILE A 12 5.43 -26.94 -7.21
CA ILE A 12 5.20 -25.73 -6.39
C ILE A 12 4.32 -24.77 -7.20
N PRO A 13 3.08 -24.50 -6.77
CA PRO A 13 2.19 -23.61 -7.50
C PRO A 13 2.72 -22.18 -7.51
N ASN A 14 2.35 -21.42 -8.54
CA ASN A 14 2.65 -19.99 -8.68
C ASN A 14 4.16 -19.68 -8.57
N SER A 15 5.03 -20.54 -9.10
CA SER A 15 6.48 -20.42 -8.89
C SER A 15 7.25 -20.02 -10.14
N ILE A 16 8.33 -19.28 -9.95
CA ILE A 16 9.28 -18.85 -10.99
C ILE A 16 10.69 -19.26 -10.59
N THR A 17 11.51 -19.62 -11.57
CA THR A 17 12.93 -19.94 -11.32
C THR A 17 13.82 -18.87 -11.92
N ILE A 18 14.70 -18.31 -11.09
CA ILE A 18 15.69 -17.32 -11.48
C ILE A 18 17.05 -18.00 -11.55
N TYR A 19 17.66 -17.98 -12.73
CA TYR A 19 19.00 -18.47 -12.98
C TYR A 19 20.01 -17.32 -13.05
N THR A 20 20.97 -17.35 -12.14
CA THR A 20 22.16 -16.50 -12.16
C THR A 20 23.36 -17.30 -12.68
N THR A 21 24.54 -16.69 -12.80
CA THR A 21 25.73 -17.40 -13.33
C THR A 21 26.13 -18.60 -12.49
N ASN A 22 25.92 -18.54 -11.17
CA ASN A 22 26.45 -19.54 -10.23
C ASN A 22 25.37 -20.12 -9.30
N ARG A 23 24.09 -19.70 -9.42
CA ARG A 23 23.00 -20.09 -8.51
C ARG A 23 21.65 -20.09 -9.24
N SER A 24 20.75 -20.96 -8.81
CA SER A 24 19.32 -20.89 -9.13
C SER A 24 18.51 -20.59 -7.87
N LEU A 25 17.46 -19.78 -8.00
CA LEU A 25 16.51 -19.46 -6.94
C LEU A 25 15.09 -19.80 -7.41
N LEU A 26 14.39 -20.62 -6.64
CA LEU A 26 12.97 -20.91 -6.86
C LEU A 26 12.13 -20.02 -5.94
N LEU A 27 11.24 -19.21 -6.52
CA LEU A 27 10.37 -18.29 -5.80
C LEU A 27 8.91 -18.70 -6.02
N ALA A 28 8.11 -18.75 -4.96
CA ALA A 28 6.67 -18.99 -5.05
C ALA A 28 5.90 -17.72 -4.65
N ALA A 29 4.97 -17.29 -5.50
CA ALA A 29 4.12 -16.14 -5.25
C ALA A 29 2.85 -16.53 -4.48
N SER A 30 2.19 -15.54 -3.89
CA SER A 30 0.95 -15.74 -3.11
C SER A 30 -0.26 -16.08 -3.98
N SER A 31 -0.23 -15.71 -5.26
CA SER A 31 -1.25 -16.02 -6.27
C SER A 31 -0.63 -16.07 -7.67
N GLU A 32 -1.37 -16.60 -8.64
CA GLU A 32 -0.97 -16.59 -10.05
C GLU A 32 -0.81 -15.16 -10.58
N ILE A 33 -1.73 -14.26 -10.21
CA ILE A 33 -1.66 -12.83 -10.58
C ILE A 33 -0.37 -12.18 -10.05
N GLU A 34 -0.01 -12.45 -8.78
CA GLU A 34 1.24 -11.93 -8.23
C GLU A 34 2.46 -12.58 -8.92
N LYS A 35 2.41 -13.89 -9.22
CA LYS A 35 3.47 -14.56 -10.01
C LYS A 35 3.70 -13.83 -11.32
N ASP A 36 2.64 -13.55 -12.06
CA ASP A 36 2.73 -12.93 -13.39
C ASP A 36 3.27 -11.50 -13.32
N LYS A 37 2.86 -10.72 -12.31
CA LYS A 37 3.44 -9.38 -12.06
C LYS A 37 4.95 -9.47 -11.82
N TRP A 38 5.38 -10.31 -10.88
CA TRP A 38 6.79 -10.50 -10.56
C TRP A 38 7.58 -10.99 -11.78
N PHE A 39 7.04 -11.96 -12.52
CA PHE A 39 7.68 -12.52 -13.71
C PHE A 39 7.88 -11.46 -14.79
N ASN A 40 6.83 -10.71 -15.12
CA ASN A 40 6.87 -9.68 -16.16
C ASN A 40 7.83 -8.53 -15.80
N ASP A 41 7.79 -8.05 -14.55
CA ASP A 41 8.67 -6.97 -14.09
C ASP A 41 10.14 -7.41 -14.10
N LEU A 42 10.44 -8.63 -13.63
CA LEU A 42 11.80 -9.17 -13.64
C LEU A 42 12.30 -9.40 -15.06
N LYS A 43 11.47 -9.97 -15.95
CA LYS A 43 11.81 -10.18 -17.35
C LYS A 43 12.13 -8.86 -18.05
N PHE A 44 11.26 -7.87 -17.89
CA PHE A 44 11.46 -6.52 -18.44
C PHE A 44 12.76 -5.87 -17.92
N ALA A 45 13.04 -6.00 -16.62
CA ALA A 45 14.27 -5.47 -16.04
C ALA A 45 15.53 -6.13 -16.61
N ILE A 46 15.52 -7.46 -16.79
CA ILE A 46 16.63 -8.22 -17.38
C ILE A 46 16.87 -7.79 -18.84
N GLU A 47 15.81 -7.68 -19.64
CA GLU A 47 15.88 -7.23 -21.03
C GLU A 47 16.45 -5.81 -21.13
N LYS A 48 16.00 -4.91 -20.25
CA LYS A 48 16.49 -3.53 -20.20
C LYS A 48 17.97 -3.43 -19.87
N VAL A 49 18.48 -4.27 -18.96
CA VAL A 49 19.92 -4.30 -18.63
C VAL A 49 20.75 -4.87 -19.78
N LYS A 50 20.27 -5.95 -20.43
CA LYS A 50 20.94 -6.52 -21.61
C LYS A 50 21.09 -5.48 -22.73
N ALA A 51 20.07 -4.66 -22.96
CA ALA A 51 20.12 -3.58 -23.94
C ALA A 51 21.08 -2.43 -23.55
N LEU A 52 21.39 -2.25 -22.26
CA LEU A 52 22.32 -1.22 -21.77
C LEU A 52 23.79 -1.67 -21.86
N ASP A 53 24.06 -2.97 -21.71
CA ASP A 53 25.41 -3.54 -21.86
C ASP A 53 25.96 -3.38 -23.30
N ASP A 54 25.09 -3.16 -24.29
CA ASP A 54 25.48 -2.85 -25.68
C ASP A 54 25.94 -1.38 -25.87
N GLU A 55 25.66 -0.45 -24.94
CA GLU A 55 25.92 0.99 -25.14
C GLU A 55 26.91 1.68 -24.18
N LYS A 56 27.27 1.14 -23.01
CA LYS A 56 28.47 1.51 -22.21
C LYS A 56 28.42 0.86 -20.83
N GLN A 57 29.45 0.07 -20.51
CA GLN A 57 29.74 -0.37 -19.14
C GLN A 57 30.13 0.83 -18.26
N GLN A 58 29.22 1.39 -17.46
CA GLN A 58 29.61 2.11 -16.24
C GLN A 58 28.60 1.92 -15.10
N ASN A 59 29.08 1.21 -14.07
CA ASN A 59 28.81 1.42 -12.64
C ASN A 59 27.36 1.28 -12.15
N SER A 60 26.84 0.06 -12.10
CA SER A 60 25.72 -0.27 -11.21
C SER A 60 26.24 -0.50 -9.79
N SER A 61 26.19 0.55 -8.97
CA SER A 61 26.49 0.48 -7.54
C SER A 61 25.62 -0.58 -6.87
N THR A 62 26.29 -1.44 -6.09
CA THR A 62 25.72 -2.40 -5.15
C THR A 62 24.55 -1.82 -4.37
N LEU A 63 23.44 -2.57 -4.33
CA LEU A 63 22.34 -2.35 -3.40
C LEU A 63 22.93 -2.26 -1.98
N LYS A 64 23.03 -1.05 -1.43
CA LYS A 64 23.25 -0.89 0.01
C LYS A 64 22.03 -1.51 0.68
N SER A 65 22.25 -2.59 1.41
CA SER A 65 21.26 -3.21 2.26
C SER A 65 20.91 -2.20 3.35
N ASN A 66 19.91 -1.35 3.09
CA ASN A 66 19.30 -0.59 4.16
C ASN A 66 18.45 -1.58 4.93
N THR A 67 19.04 -2.18 5.97
CA THR A 67 18.26 -2.72 7.07
C THR A 67 17.33 -1.59 7.51
N SER A 68 16.04 -1.75 7.32
CA SER A 68 15.01 -0.84 7.83
C SER A 68 14.88 -1.04 9.34
N SER A 69 15.98 -0.86 10.06
CA SER A 69 16.01 -0.60 11.49
C SER A 69 16.04 0.90 11.64
N GLU A 70 14.87 1.47 11.89
CA GLU A 70 14.67 2.63 12.75
C GLU A 70 15.81 3.65 12.80
N ASN A 71 15.90 4.56 11.83
CA ASN A 71 16.71 5.78 11.98
C ASN A 71 15.91 6.96 11.45
N LEU A 72 14.95 7.39 12.27
CA LEU A 72 14.27 8.68 12.20
C LEU A 72 14.41 9.38 13.56
N ASP A 73 15.60 9.30 14.15
CA ASP A 73 16.00 10.09 15.31
C ASP A 73 17.12 11.04 14.87
N HIS A 74 16.75 12.20 14.32
CA HIS A 74 17.62 13.36 14.40
C HIS A 74 17.37 14.03 15.75
N ILE A 75 18.12 13.60 16.76
CA ILE A 75 18.30 14.35 17.99
C ILE A 75 19.19 15.54 17.63
N VAL A 76 18.61 16.73 17.52
CA VAL A 76 19.36 17.98 17.68
C VAL A 76 19.47 18.17 19.18
N VAL A 77 20.66 17.92 19.73
CA VAL A 77 20.97 18.31 21.10
C VAL A 77 21.19 19.82 21.07
N ASP A 78 20.23 20.58 21.54
CA ASP A 78 20.43 21.99 21.91
C ASP A 78 20.38 22.10 23.43
N GLU A 79 21.36 22.78 23.99
CA GLU A 79 21.84 22.59 25.36
C GLU A 79 21.03 23.34 26.42
N ASN A 80 19.76 23.69 26.15
CA ASN A 80 18.94 24.45 27.11
C ASN A 80 17.45 24.06 27.06
N ASN A 81 17.02 23.29 28.08
CA ASN A 81 15.66 23.20 28.64
C ASN A 81 14.45 23.02 27.69
N ILE A 82 13.94 21.78 27.60
CA ILE A 82 12.61 21.32 28.07
C ILE A 82 12.38 19.91 27.53
N ILE A 83 12.38 18.91 28.42
CA ILE A 83 11.84 17.58 28.12
C ILE A 83 10.33 17.67 28.37
N GLU A 84 9.54 17.79 27.29
CA GLU A 84 8.17 17.27 27.24
C GLU A 84 7.59 17.40 25.82
N ARG A 85 7.73 16.34 25.04
CA ARG A 85 6.59 15.51 24.66
C ARG A 85 7.15 14.30 23.95
N SER A 86 6.91 13.14 24.55
CA SER A 86 6.91 11.87 23.85
C SER A 86 6.10 12.04 22.56
N CYS A 87 6.80 12.26 21.45
CA CYS A 87 6.29 11.97 20.14
C CYS A 87 6.08 10.46 20.14
N ILE A 88 4.93 10.03 20.66
CA ILE A 88 4.33 8.74 20.32
C ILE A 88 4.07 8.89 18.83
N GLN A 89 5.10 8.58 18.04
CA GLN A 89 4.99 8.43 16.61
C GLN A 89 3.88 7.40 16.44
N HIS A 90 2.67 7.84 16.11
CA HIS A 90 1.65 6.94 15.59
C HIS A 90 2.24 6.40 14.28
N ARG A 91 3.03 5.33 14.39
CA ARG A 91 3.74 4.68 13.31
C ARG A 91 2.68 4.05 12.42
N ALA A 92 2.18 4.81 11.46
CA ALA A 92 1.51 4.19 10.33
C ALA A 92 2.51 3.21 9.71
N ASN A 93 2.11 1.95 9.60
CA ASN A 93 2.97 0.92 9.04
C ASN A 93 3.40 1.34 7.64
N THR A 94 4.71 1.25 7.36
CA THR A 94 5.22 1.55 6.03
C THR A 94 4.64 0.58 5.01
N THR A 95 4.58 0.98 3.73
CA THR A 95 4.12 0.11 2.63
C THR A 95 4.83 -1.24 2.64
N MET A 96 6.14 -1.26 2.92
CA MET A 96 6.92 -2.50 3.05
C MET A 96 6.37 -3.43 4.14
N HIS A 97 6.12 -2.91 5.35
CA HIS A 97 5.54 -3.71 6.43
C HIS A 97 4.16 -4.26 6.06
N VAL A 98 3.34 -3.46 5.38
CA VAL A 98 2.00 -3.89 4.94
C VAL A 98 2.11 -4.99 3.88
N CYS A 99 2.97 -4.82 2.88
CA CYS A 99 3.25 -5.83 1.85
C CYS A 99 3.70 -7.16 2.45
N TRP A 100 4.64 -7.12 3.41
CA TRP A 100 5.10 -8.29 4.14
C TRP A 100 3.95 -9.03 4.84
N HIS A 101 3.12 -8.32 5.60
CA HIS A 101 2.04 -8.95 6.37
C HIS A 101 0.82 -9.36 5.53
N ARG A 102 0.68 -8.84 4.32
CA ARG A 102 -0.45 -9.12 3.43
C ARG A 102 -0.07 -10.00 2.23
N ASN A 103 1.20 -10.39 2.09
CA ASN A 103 1.72 -11.12 0.94
C ASN A 103 1.35 -10.45 -0.40
N LEU A 104 1.53 -9.13 -0.45
CA LEU A 104 1.28 -8.29 -1.62
C LEU A 104 2.57 -7.62 -2.07
N SER A 105 2.63 -7.26 -3.34
CA SER A 105 3.65 -6.38 -3.90
C SER A 105 3.09 -5.01 -4.27
N VAL A 106 3.98 -4.02 -4.36
CA VAL A 106 3.69 -2.67 -4.86
C VAL A 106 4.84 -2.29 -5.78
N CYS A 107 4.54 -1.97 -7.03
CA CYS A 107 5.52 -1.59 -8.02
C CYS A 107 5.71 -0.06 -8.08
N MET A 108 6.69 0.38 -8.86
CA MET A 108 6.96 1.82 -9.05
C MET A 108 5.76 2.55 -9.68
N ASN A 109 5.02 1.89 -10.57
CA ASN A 109 3.83 2.50 -11.18
C ASN A 109 2.72 2.70 -10.14
N ASP A 110 2.51 1.75 -9.24
CA ASP A 110 1.54 1.90 -8.13
C ASP A 110 1.88 3.11 -7.27
N HIS A 111 3.17 3.30 -6.95
CA HIS A 111 3.63 4.50 -6.23
C HIS A 111 3.33 5.78 -7.00
N LYS A 112 3.59 5.82 -8.31
CA LYS A 112 3.28 6.99 -9.16
C LYS A 112 1.78 7.30 -9.15
N TYR A 113 0.92 6.29 -9.24
CA TYR A 113 -0.52 6.48 -9.17
C TYR A 113 -0.97 6.96 -7.79
N SER A 114 -0.45 6.37 -6.71
CA SER A 114 -0.77 6.79 -5.34
C SER A 114 -0.41 8.25 -5.07
N ILE A 115 0.70 8.77 -5.63
CA ILE A 115 1.10 10.17 -5.46
C ILE A 115 0.12 11.10 -6.20
N LYS A 116 -0.28 10.73 -7.43
CA LYS A 116 -1.23 11.52 -8.22
C LYS A 116 -2.64 11.53 -7.62
N ASN A 117 -3.01 10.47 -6.91
CA ASN A 117 -4.35 10.28 -6.36
C ASN A 117 -4.45 10.62 -4.86
N GLN A 118 -3.62 11.53 -4.36
CA GLN A 118 -3.81 12.06 -3.01
C GLN A 118 -5.11 12.85 -2.91
N LEU A 119 -5.80 12.67 -1.77
CA LEU A 119 -7.08 13.34 -1.53
C LEU A 119 -7.25 13.60 -0.04
N SER A 120 -7.79 14.77 0.31
CA SER A 120 -8.16 15.09 1.68
C SER A 120 -9.56 15.69 1.73
N GLY A 121 -10.30 15.40 2.79
CA GLY A 121 -11.67 15.89 2.93
C GLY A 121 -12.39 15.30 4.13
N TYR A 122 -13.55 15.87 4.44
CA TYR A 122 -14.41 15.34 5.49
C TYR A 122 -15.18 14.11 5.01
N LEU A 123 -15.16 13.06 5.83
CA LEU A 123 -16.00 11.88 5.68
C LEU A 123 -16.65 11.53 7.02
N LEU A 124 -17.82 10.90 6.96
CA LEU A 124 -18.36 10.21 8.12
C LEU A 124 -17.92 8.74 8.06
N ARG A 125 -17.32 8.23 9.13
CA ARG A 125 -16.93 6.82 9.26
C ARG A 125 -17.87 6.07 10.20
N LYS A 126 -18.22 4.83 9.86
CA LYS A 126 -18.94 3.89 10.72
C LYS A 126 -18.26 2.51 10.65
N PHE A 127 -18.04 1.88 11.79
CA PHE A 127 -17.64 0.47 11.85
C PHE A 127 -18.88 -0.43 11.74
N LYS A 128 -18.73 -1.65 11.22
CA LYS A 128 -19.83 -2.62 11.07
C LYS A 128 -20.73 -2.76 12.30
N ASN A 129 -20.12 -2.89 13.49
CA ASN A 129 -20.85 -3.12 14.74
C ASN A 129 -21.03 -1.86 15.60
N SER A 130 -20.75 -0.67 15.05
CA SER A 130 -20.93 0.60 15.77
C SER A 130 -22.26 1.23 15.40
N ASN A 131 -22.97 1.84 16.35
CA ASN A 131 -24.27 2.47 16.07
C ASN A 131 -24.14 3.89 15.46
N GLY A 132 -23.03 4.57 15.72
CA GLY A 132 -22.83 5.98 15.32
C GLY A 132 -21.98 6.18 14.07
N TRP A 133 -22.18 7.34 13.43
CA TRP A 133 -21.28 7.88 12.41
C TRP A 133 -20.35 8.92 13.05
N GLN A 134 -19.06 8.84 12.75
CA GLN A 134 -18.05 9.77 13.25
C GLN A 134 -17.57 10.66 12.12
N LYS A 135 -17.77 11.99 12.23
CA LYS A 135 -17.18 12.95 11.28
C LYS A 135 -15.69 13.09 11.55
N LEU A 136 -14.88 12.91 10.51
CA LEU A 136 -13.42 12.95 10.58
C LEU A 136 -12.90 13.73 9.37
N TRP A 137 -11.82 14.47 9.56
CA TRP A 137 -10.99 14.92 8.45
C TRP A 137 -10.10 13.74 8.03
N VAL A 138 -10.18 13.35 6.77
CA VAL A 138 -9.49 12.17 6.24
C VAL A 138 -8.48 12.61 5.21
N ILE A 139 -7.27 12.08 5.30
CA ILE A 139 -6.22 12.24 4.29
C ILE A 139 -5.92 10.86 3.71
N PHE A 140 -5.99 10.74 2.40
CA PHE A 140 -5.56 9.58 1.64
C PHE A 140 -4.22 9.88 0.97
N THR A 141 -3.19 9.14 1.36
CA THR A 141 -1.84 9.21 0.79
C THR A 141 -1.09 7.92 1.08
N ASN A 142 -0.09 7.57 0.26
CA ASN A 142 0.76 6.39 0.46
C ASN A 142 -0.04 5.11 0.74
N PHE A 143 -1.07 4.83 -0.07
CA PHE A 143 -1.98 3.68 0.09
C PHE A 143 -2.66 3.59 1.47
N CYS A 144 -2.79 4.68 2.20
CA CYS A 144 -3.28 4.71 3.58
C CYS A 144 -4.27 5.85 3.80
N LEU A 145 -5.30 5.59 4.60
CA LEU A 145 -6.17 6.63 5.15
C LEU A 145 -5.68 7.04 6.53
N PHE A 146 -5.53 8.34 6.74
CA PHE A 146 -5.22 8.95 8.03
C PHE A 146 -6.44 9.71 8.52
N PHE A 147 -6.81 9.49 9.78
CA PHE A 147 -8.03 10.05 10.38
C PHE A 147 -7.66 11.10 11.41
N TYR A 148 -8.17 12.31 11.25
CA TYR A 148 -8.01 13.43 12.19
C TYR A 148 -9.37 13.84 12.73
N LYS A 149 -9.42 14.44 13.93
CA LYS A 149 -10.67 14.98 14.47
C LYS A 149 -11.09 16.20 13.66
N THR A 150 -10.14 17.05 13.29
CA THR A 150 -10.32 18.25 12.47
C THR A 150 -9.16 18.41 11.46
N TYR A 151 -9.31 19.34 10.50
CA TYR A 151 -8.22 19.64 9.55
C TYR A 151 -7.05 20.43 10.17
N GLN A 152 -7.21 20.93 11.40
CA GLN A 152 -6.20 21.72 12.11
C GLN A 152 -5.33 20.86 13.04
N ASP A 153 -5.66 19.57 13.20
CA ASP A 153 -4.93 18.69 14.09
C ASP A 153 -3.59 18.28 13.45
N ASP A 154 -2.50 18.36 14.23
CA ASP A 154 -1.16 18.00 13.76
C ASP A 154 -0.94 16.49 13.61
N PHE A 155 -1.66 15.69 14.40
CA PHE A 155 -1.46 14.23 14.48
C PHE A 155 -2.74 13.45 14.20
N PRO A 156 -2.67 12.34 13.45
CA PRO A 156 -3.83 11.50 13.19
C PRO A 156 -4.22 10.72 14.44
N LEU A 157 -5.52 10.55 14.65
CA LEU A 157 -6.11 9.65 15.63
C LEU A 157 -5.83 8.17 15.31
N ALA A 158 -5.77 7.84 14.03
CA ALA A 158 -5.56 6.49 13.54
C ALA A 158 -5.15 6.50 12.05
N SER A 159 -4.62 5.38 11.60
CA SER A 159 -4.33 5.11 10.19
C SER A 159 -4.94 3.78 9.74
N LEU A 160 -5.33 3.67 8.47
CA LEU A 160 -5.85 2.46 7.84
C LEU A 160 -5.14 2.20 6.51
N PRO A 161 -4.14 1.29 6.47
CA PRO A 161 -3.51 0.87 5.23
C PRO A 161 -4.47 0.09 4.34
N LEU A 162 -4.57 0.46 3.06
CA LEU A 162 -5.61 0.01 2.13
C LEU A 162 -5.19 -1.14 1.21
N LEU A 163 -3.91 -1.52 1.15
CA LEU A 163 -3.47 -2.61 0.28
C LEU A 163 -4.21 -3.93 0.56
N GLY A 164 -4.97 -4.44 -0.41
CA GLY A 164 -5.79 -5.64 -0.25
C GLY A 164 -7.20 -5.41 0.30
N TYR A 165 -7.58 -4.19 0.67
CA TYR A 165 -9.00 -3.86 0.85
C TYR A 165 -9.72 -3.89 -0.50
N SER A 166 -11.03 -4.13 -0.49
CA SER A 166 -11.91 -3.90 -1.63
C SER A 166 -12.81 -2.69 -1.37
N VAL A 167 -13.15 -1.98 -2.45
CA VAL A 167 -14.11 -0.87 -2.44
C VAL A 167 -15.40 -1.33 -3.08
N SER A 168 -16.52 -1.23 -2.37
CA SER A 168 -17.84 -1.60 -2.90
C SER A 168 -18.94 -0.68 -2.36
N LEU A 169 -20.17 -0.90 -2.82
CA LEU A 169 -21.35 -0.32 -2.19
C LEU A 169 -21.77 -1.18 -0.99
N PRO A 170 -22.40 -0.60 0.05
CA PRO A 170 -23.07 -1.39 1.08
C PRO A 170 -24.10 -2.33 0.46
N SER A 171 -24.19 -3.56 0.95
CA SER A 171 -25.26 -4.48 0.60
C SER A 171 -26.47 -4.30 1.53
N GLU A 172 -27.61 -4.90 1.18
CA GLU A 172 -28.82 -4.86 2.01
C GLU A 172 -28.56 -5.38 3.44
N ASN A 173 -27.73 -6.43 3.56
CA ASN A 173 -27.34 -7.03 4.83
C ASN A 173 -26.48 -6.11 5.71
N ASP A 174 -25.90 -5.04 5.16
CA ASP A 174 -25.12 -4.07 5.94
C ASP A 174 -26.02 -3.09 6.73
N GLY A 175 -27.32 -3.02 6.41
CA GLY A 175 -28.29 -2.18 7.14
C GLY A 175 -27.99 -0.67 7.04
N ILE A 176 -27.43 -0.23 5.91
CA ILE A 176 -27.02 1.16 5.70
C ILE A 176 -28.06 1.90 4.84
N ASN A 177 -28.93 2.67 5.51
CA ASN A 177 -29.95 3.48 4.86
C ASN A 177 -29.49 4.95 4.73
N LYS A 178 -28.35 5.18 4.07
CA LYS A 178 -27.84 6.52 3.76
C LYS A 178 -27.25 6.56 2.36
N GLU A 179 -27.44 7.69 1.69
CA GLU A 179 -26.83 7.95 0.38
C GLU A 179 -25.34 8.27 0.50
N TYR A 180 -24.63 8.11 -0.63
CA TYR A 180 -23.22 8.46 -0.80
C TYR A 180 -22.28 7.67 0.13
N VAL A 181 -22.62 6.40 0.38
CA VAL A 181 -21.84 5.51 1.24
C VAL A 181 -21.07 4.49 0.41
N PHE A 182 -19.78 4.37 0.66
CA PHE A 182 -18.96 3.26 0.18
C PHE A 182 -18.48 2.40 1.34
N LYS A 183 -18.21 1.13 1.02
CA LYS A 183 -17.75 0.09 1.92
C LYS A 183 -16.30 -0.24 1.60
N LEU A 184 -15.47 -0.29 2.64
CA LEU A 184 -14.13 -0.86 2.59
C LEU A 184 -14.11 -2.16 3.38
N GLN A 185 -13.67 -3.24 2.72
CA GLN A 185 -13.59 -4.56 3.35
C GLN A 185 -12.25 -5.23 3.12
N PHE A 186 -11.67 -5.78 4.18
CA PHE A 186 -10.53 -6.69 4.10
C PHE A 186 -10.71 -7.80 5.12
N LYS A 187 -10.84 -9.05 4.65
CA LYS A 187 -11.17 -10.20 5.49
C LYS A 187 -12.44 -9.88 6.32
N ASN A 188 -12.32 -9.90 7.65
CA ASN A 188 -13.41 -9.62 8.59
C ASN A 188 -13.52 -8.13 8.96
N HIS A 189 -12.59 -7.28 8.53
CA HIS A 189 -12.62 -5.85 8.82
C HIS A 189 -13.50 -5.12 7.81
N VAL A 190 -14.55 -4.45 8.29
CA VAL A 190 -15.52 -3.74 7.47
C VAL A 190 -15.74 -2.32 8.01
N TYR A 191 -15.59 -1.35 7.11
CA TYR A 191 -15.79 0.07 7.38
C TYR A 191 -16.74 0.65 6.35
N PHE A 192 -17.57 1.60 6.79
CA PHE A 192 -18.44 2.39 5.92
C PHE A 192 -18.02 3.85 5.99
N PHE A 193 -17.99 4.50 4.84
CA PHE A 193 -17.63 5.90 4.70
C PHE A 193 -18.69 6.61 3.89
N ARG A 194 -19.17 7.74 4.41
CA ARG A 194 -20.15 8.59 3.74
C ARG A 194 -19.52 9.92 3.35
N ALA A 195 -19.66 10.30 2.09
CA ALA A 195 -19.32 11.62 1.60
C ALA A 195 -20.50 12.58 1.66
N GLU A 196 -20.24 13.88 1.50
CA GLU A 196 -21.26 14.92 1.60
C GLU A 196 -22.10 15.10 0.32
N SER A 197 -21.57 14.68 -0.84
CA SER A 197 -22.20 14.83 -2.14
C SER A 197 -21.87 13.64 -3.05
N GLN A 198 -22.65 13.49 -4.14
CA GLN A 198 -22.39 12.49 -5.18
C GLN A 198 -20.98 12.65 -5.78
N TYR A 199 -20.59 13.88 -6.12
CA TYR A 199 -19.26 14.16 -6.68
C TYR A 199 -18.13 13.73 -5.73
N ALA A 200 -18.23 14.10 -4.44
CA ALA A 200 -17.23 13.71 -3.45
C ALA A 200 -17.21 12.18 -3.27
N PHE A 201 -18.37 11.54 -3.25
CA PHE A 201 -18.48 10.08 -3.16
C PHE A 201 -17.79 9.38 -4.32
N ASP A 202 -18.07 9.77 -5.56
CA ASP A 202 -17.45 9.19 -6.74
C ASP A 202 -15.93 9.42 -6.73
N ARG A 203 -15.49 10.64 -6.38
CA ARG A 203 -14.07 10.97 -6.30
C ARG A 203 -13.32 10.16 -5.24
N TRP A 204 -13.89 10.02 -4.04
CA TRP A 204 -13.31 9.21 -2.96
C TRP A 204 -13.19 7.74 -3.35
N ARG A 205 -14.24 7.19 -3.98
CA ARG A 205 -14.20 5.81 -4.48
C ARG A 205 -13.17 5.63 -5.56
N GLU A 206 -13.05 6.54 -6.50
CA GLU A 206 -12.09 6.49 -7.60
C GLU A 206 -10.64 6.45 -7.07
N VAL A 207 -10.25 7.41 -6.21
CA VAL A 207 -8.87 7.45 -5.68
C VAL A 207 -8.53 6.23 -4.82
N ILE A 208 -9.45 5.81 -3.96
CA ILE A 208 -9.21 4.65 -3.09
C ILE A 208 -9.13 3.38 -3.94
N SER A 209 -10.01 3.23 -4.94
CA SER A 209 -10.02 2.07 -5.83
C SER A 209 -8.71 1.92 -6.62
N SER A 210 -8.04 3.04 -6.93
CA SER A 210 -6.74 3.01 -7.60
C SER A 210 -5.58 2.47 -6.74
N ALA A 211 -5.78 2.41 -5.42
CA ALA A 211 -4.76 1.95 -4.46
C ALA A 211 -5.11 0.62 -3.78
N THR A 212 -6.36 0.18 -3.93
CA THR A 212 -6.77 -1.17 -3.60
C THR A 212 -6.50 -2.04 -4.82
N ASN A 213 -5.57 -2.99 -4.73
CA ASN A 213 -5.22 -3.91 -5.81
C ASN A 213 -6.50 -4.47 -6.46
N GLN A 214 -6.83 -3.95 -7.63
CA GLN A 214 -7.82 -4.56 -8.51
C GLN A 214 -7.19 -5.86 -9.01
N SER A 215 -7.90 -6.95 -8.71
CA SER A 215 -7.64 -8.31 -9.17
C SER A 215 -7.24 -8.37 -10.64
#